data_AF-A0A935LUS7-F1
#
_entry.id   AF-A0A935LUS7-F1
#
_cell.length_a   1.000
_cell.length_b   1.000
_cell.length_c   1.000
_cell.angle_alpha   90.00
_cell.angle_beta   90.00
_cell.angle_gamma   90.00
#
_symmetry.space_group_name_H-M   'P 1'
#
loop_
_entity.id
_entity.type
_entity.pdbx_description
1 polymer ?
#
loop_
_entity_poly.entity_id
_entity_poly.type
_entity_poly.pdbx_seq_one_letter_code
_entity_poly.pdbx_strand_id
1 'polypeptide(L)'
;MERTGLLFTALLPFMLNAQQTVTSVANGPVLNPFVWDCLCIPADGDTIIVQHDLVMNTDWIYFSGQIRIDPTGSLVEDVPRALGVNGSASLTNFGYFKMAFLGSAVGTTVINGGTMRCETAWSSAGTVVSNGSVYGLDSLLIGGGFIANDTLQAGQVYVLPGGELSGISPVLLFNDLLVQGDMEIFGGELRIVDDALNLGDLALNNVTVLIGDDFGNLNNMTQSGTLNIGNNLYNADTTGLLTPVLNTTGFISCVDWYNGGTIMGNGRFCVQDSTVNTGVVSGTVDLCDQTPATSTPPLIDLNFGTVEAGVTFCAVGSCTVGLQETPAPDRLMLHYLNAAQLLVRSNGQPLRAIRALDASGRTVALRTNALNGGNMIHLDGMAAGVYVLIATRADGSMTFGRFIVER
;
A
#
# COMPACT_ATOMS: atom_id res chain seq x y z
N MET A 1 74.37 -28.40 -22.83
CA MET A 1 73.52 -29.39 -22.16
C MET A 1 72.57 -28.63 -21.25
N GLU A 2 71.33 -28.56 -21.72
CA GLU A 2 70.02 -28.37 -21.07
C GLU A 2 69.96 -27.64 -19.71
N ARG A 3 69.41 -26.41 -19.76
CA ARG A 3 68.78 -25.74 -18.63
C ARG A 3 67.33 -26.21 -18.53
N THR A 4 67.01 -26.96 -17.48
CA THR A 4 65.65 -27.38 -17.15
C THR A 4 64.89 -26.20 -16.55
N GLY A 5 63.99 -25.60 -17.33
CA GLY A 5 63.07 -24.57 -16.84
C GLY A 5 61.93 -25.23 -16.06
N LEU A 6 61.81 -24.91 -14.78
CA LEU A 6 60.69 -25.30 -13.94
C LEU A 6 59.48 -24.44 -14.35
N LEU A 7 58.56 -25.01 -15.12
CA LEU A 7 57.29 -24.37 -15.49
C LEU A 7 56.35 -24.44 -14.28
N PHE A 8 56.22 -23.34 -13.55
CA PHE A 8 55.24 -23.20 -12.47
C PHE A 8 53.87 -22.91 -13.08
N THR A 9 53.09 -23.96 -13.35
CA THR A 9 51.71 -23.83 -13.83
C THR A 9 50.85 -23.30 -12.69
N ALA A 10 50.59 -21.99 -12.68
CA ALA A 10 49.61 -21.39 -11.79
C ALA A 10 48.22 -21.88 -12.19
N LEU A 11 47.74 -22.92 -11.49
CA LEU A 11 46.33 -23.29 -11.46
C LEU A 11 45.56 -22.13 -10.83
N LEU A 12 45.05 -21.20 -11.65
CA LEU A 12 43.95 -20.34 -11.24
C LEU A 12 42.76 -21.26 -10.94
N PRO A 13 42.25 -21.30 -9.70
CA PRO A 13 40.97 -21.92 -9.46
C PRO A 13 39.93 -21.08 -10.20
N PHE A 14 39.39 -21.62 -11.29
CA PHE A 14 38.06 -21.23 -11.74
C PHE A 14 37.12 -21.62 -10.60
N MET A 15 36.83 -20.69 -9.70
CA MET A 15 35.80 -20.86 -8.69
C MET A 15 34.47 -20.94 -9.43
N LEU A 16 34.06 -22.16 -9.74
CA LEU A 16 32.66 -22.50 -9.94
C LEU A 16 31.98 -22.14 -8.62
N ASN A 17 31.34 -20.97 -8.57
CA ASN A 17 30.48 -20.60 -7.44
C ASN A 17 29.29 -21.56 -7.46
N ALA A 18 29.40 -22.64 -6.68
CA ALA A 18 28.24 -23.40 -6.30
C ALA A 18 27.35 -22.48 -5.48
N GLN A 19 26.06 -22.44 -5.81
CA GLN A 19 25.05 -21.78 -5.01
C GLN A 19 25.20 -22.23 -3.56
N GLN A 20 25.53 -21.29 -2.68
CA GLN A 20 25.72 -21.55 -1.24
C GLN A 20 24.71 -20.76 -0.41
N THR A 21 24.53 -21.18 0.84
CA THR A 21 23.81 -20.39 1.83
C THR A 21 24.82 -19.54 2.59
N VAL A 22 24.61 -18.23 2.64
CA VAL A 22 25.48 -17.27 3.32
C VAL A 22 24.66 -16.54 4.38
N THR A 23 25.09 -16.60 5.63
CA THR A 23 24.35 -16.03 6.77
C THR A 23 25.13 -14.88 7.39
N SER A 24 24.46 -13.78 7.71
CA SER A 24 25.07 -12.68 8.46
C SER A 24 25.40 -13.14 9.89
N VAL A 25 26.62 -12.87 10.38
CA VAL A 25 27.08 -13.21 11.74
C VAL A 25 27.34 -11.99 12.63
N ALA A 26 27.25 -10.79 12.07
CA ALA A 26 27.43 -9.53 12.78
C ALA A 26 26.71 -8.38 12.06
N ASN A 27 26.51 -7.28 12.76
CA ASN A 27 26.03 -6.03 12.17
C ASN A 27 27.12 -5.39 11.28
N GLY A 28 26.72 -4.65 10.25
CA GLY A 28 27.62 -3.83 9.45
C GLY A 28 27.29 -3.75 7.96
N PRO A 29 28.20 -3.18 7.15
CA PRO A 29 27.98 -3.02 5.71
C PRO A 29 27.95 -4.36 4.98
N VAL A 30 27.04 -4.53 4.00
CA VAL A 30 26.88 -5.78 3.24
C VAL A 30 28.13 -6.21 2.47
N LEU A 31 28.98 -5.26 2.07
CA LEU A 31 30.24 -5.54 1.37
C LEU A 31 31.42 -5.88 2.30
N ASN A 32 31.21 -5.98 3.61
CA ASN A 32 32.25 -6.41 4.55
C ASN A 32 32.29 -7.95 4.64
N PRO A 33 33.34 -8.65 4.18
CA PRO A 33 33.39 -10.11 4.25
C PRO A 33 33.32 -10.66 5.69
N PHE A 34 33.67 -9.87 6.70
CA PHE A 34 33.62 -10.29 8.11
C PHE A 34 32.21 -10.27 8.72
N VAL A 35 31.20 -9.72 8.04
CA VAL A 35 29.81 -9.82 8.52
C VAL A 35 29.11 -11.10 8.08
N TRP A 36 29.76 -11.94 7.27
CA TRP A 36 29.21 -13.17 6.71
C TRP A 36 29.96 -14.41 7.23
N ASP A 37 29.22 -15.50 7.46
CA ASP A 37 29.76 -16.79 7.95
C ASP A 37 30.81 -17.43 7.03
N CYS A 38 30.71 -17.19 5.73
CA CYS A 38 31.65 -17.67 4.72
C CYS A 38 32.98 -16.90 4.67
N LEU A 39 33.12 -15.79 5.41
CA LEU A 39 34.21 -14.82 5.24
C LEU A 39 34.34 -14.32 3.78
N CYS A 40 33.19 -14.18 3.11
CA CYS A 40 33.05 -13.81 1.71
C CYS A 40 31.99 -12.70 1.56
N ILE A 41 31.87 -12.14 0.36
CA ILE A 41 30.74 -11.26 0.02
C ILE A 41 29.74 -12.13 -0.76
N PRO A 42 28.46 -12.17 -0.38
CA PRO A 42 27.46 -12.94 -1.11
C PRO A 42 27.43 -12.55 -2.59
N ALA A 43 27.36 -13.55 -3.46
CA ALA A 43 27.32 -13.37 -4.91
C ALA A 43 25.94 -13.70 -5.47
N ASP A 44 25.68 -13.31 -6.72
CA ASP A 44 24.48 -13.75 -7.43
C ASP A 44 24.37 -15.28 -7.47
N GLY A 45 23.18 -15.81 -7.21
CA GLY A 45 22.91 -17.25 -7.09
C GLY A 45 22.84 -17.77 -5.66
N ASP A 46 23.49 -17.13 -4.69
CA ASP A 46 23.47 -17.54 -3.28
C ASP A 46 22.08 -17.43 -2.62
N THR A 47 21.92 -18.13 -1.50
CA THR A 47 20.83 -17.91 -0.55
C THR A 47 21.37 -17.09 0.62
N ILE A 48 21.02 -15.81 0.65
CA ILE A 48 21.49 -14.84 1.63
C ILE A 48 20.50 -14.78 2.78
N ILE A 49 20.96 -15.06 4.00
CA ILE A 49 20.14 -15.01 5.22
C ILE A 49 20.63 -13.87 6.11
N VAL A 50 19.77 -12.86 6.30
CA VAL A 50 20.02 -11.68 7.11
C VAL A 50 19.36 -11.85 8.49
N GLN A 51 20.17 -12.02 9.52
CA GLN A 51 19.77 -12.20 10.93
C GLN A 51 20.22 -11.05 11.84
N HIS A 52 21.07 -10.16 11.32
CA HIS A 52 21.70 -9.03 11.99
C HIS A 52 21.32 -7.72 11.28
N ASP A 53 21.77 -6.58 11.83
CA ASP A 53 21.54 -5.26 11.22
C ASP A 53 22.57 -5.00 10.11
N LEU A 54 22.12 -5.14 8.86
CA LEU A 54 22.96 -4.93 7.70
C LEU A 54 22.66 -3.59 7.03
N VAL A 55 23.74 -2.93 6.63
CA VAL A 55 23.70 -1.65 5.92
C VAL A 55 24.03 -1.88 4.44
N MET A 56 23.07 -1.58 3.57
CA MET A 56 23.25 -1.53 2.13
C MET A 56 24.06 -0.28 1.75
N ASN A 57 25.36 -0.47 1.53
CA ASN A 57 26.30 0.59 1.14
C ASN A 57 26.62 0.60 -0.38
N THR A 58 25.84 -0.15 -1.16
CA THR A 58 25.88 -0.22 -2.61
C THR A 58 24.48 -0.50 -3.14
N ASP A 59 24.20 -0.08 -4.36
CA ASP A 59 23.06 -0.62 -5.10
C ASP A 59 23.31 -2.09 -5.41
N TRP A 60 22.25 -2.89 -5.44
CA TRP A 60 22.35 -4.33 -5.65
C TRP A 60 21.26 -4.80 -6.60
N ILE A 61 21.63 -5.61 -7.58
CA ILE A 61 20.70 -6.38 -8.39
C ILE A 61 21.01 -7.87 -8.24
N TYR A 62 19.95 -8.68 -8.14
CA TYR A 62 20.03 -10.12 -7.96
C TYR A 62 19.23 -10.81 -9.07
N PHE A 63 19.83 -11.77 -9.77
CA PHE A 63 19.25 -12.45 -10.93
C PHE A 63 18.85 -13.91 -10.63
N SER A 64 19.44 -14.53 -9.61
CA SER A 64 19.09 -15.88 -9.17
C SER A 64 19.40 -16.09 -7.69
N GLY A 65 18.67 -17.01 -7.02
CA GLY A 65 18.84 -17.29 -5.60
C GLY A 65 17.81 -16.57 -4.72
N GLN A 66 18.16 -16.29 -3.47
CA GLN A 66 17.24 -15.67 -2.51
C GLN A 66 17.95 -14.69 -1.57
N ILE A 67 17.30 -13.57 -1.28
CA ILE A 67 17.56 -12.74 -0.09
C ILE A 67 16.45 -12.99 0.91
N ARG A 68 16.79 -13.44 2.12
CA ARG A 68 15.86 -13.69 3.22
C ARG A 68 16.26 -12.87 4.43
N ILE A 69 15.38 -12.00 4.89
CA ILE A 69 15.54 -11.24 6.14
C ILE A 69 14.71 -11.94 7.21
N ASP A 70 15.36 -12.53 8.20
CA ASP A 70 14.71 -13.18 9.32
C ASP A 70 14.11 -12.14 10.29
N PRO A 71 13.19 -12.54 11.21
CA PRO A 71 12.49 -11.60 12.09
C PRO A 71 13.37 -10.70 12.95
N THR A 72 14.61 -11.12 13.25
CA THR A 72 15.58 -10.32 14.03
C THR A 72 16.50 -9.47 13.17
N GLY A 73 16.53 -9.71 11.86
CA GLY A 73 17.42 -9.03 10.93
C GLY A 73 16.83 -7.75 10.38
N SER A 74 17.73 -6.88 9.90
CA SER A 74 17.35 -5.70 9.15
C SER A 74 18.28 -5.51 7.94
N LEU A 75 17.72 -5.02 6.84
CA LEU A 75 18.47 -4.63 5.65
C LEU A 75 18.08 -3.19 5.28
N VAL A 76 19.00 -2.25 5.55
CA VAL A 76 18.71 -0.82 5.50
C VAL A 76 19.77 -0.09 4.69
N GLU A 77 19.36 0.82 3.84
CA GLU A 77 20.26 1.69 3.09
C GLU A 77 21.02 2.73 3.94
N ASP A 78 22.27 3.06 3.56
CA ASP A 78 23.04 4.14 4.19
C ASP A 78 22.69 5.54 3.65
N VAL A 79 22.41 5.59 2.36
CA VAL A 79 21.88 6.71 1.57
C VAL A 79 20.85 6.13 0.62
N PRO A 80 20.02 6.93 -0.08
CA PRO A 80 19.08 6.38 -1.06
C PRO A 80 19.72 5.38 -2.03
N ARG A 81 19.35 4.10 -1.91
CA ARG A 81 19.84 2.95 -2.68
C ARG A 81 18.72 2.25 -3.45
N ALA A 82 19.12 1.50 -4.46
CA ALA A 82 18.26 0.61 -5.21
C ALA A 82 18.57 -0.87 -4.93
N LEU A 83 17.52 -1.66 -4.70
CA LEU A 83 17.56 -3.12 -4.75
C LEU A 83 16.71 -3.62 -5.91
N GLY A 84 17.32 -4.38 -6.83
CA GLY A 84 16.64 -5.07 -7.92
C GLY A 84 16.59 -6.58 -7.70
N VAL A 85 15.41 -7.17 -7.80
CA VAL A 85 15.18 -8.61 -7.88
C VAL A 85 14.80 -8.92 -9.32
N ASN A 86 15.51 -9.82 -9.98
CA ASN A 86 15.37 -10.12 -11.41
C ASN A 86 15.53 -11.63 -11.67
N GLY A 87 15.24 -12.08 -12.89
CA GLY A 87 15.36 -13.46 -13.30
C GLY A 87 14.51 -14.38 -12.44
N SER A 88 15.15 -15.33 -11.77
CA SER A 88 14.50 -16.28 -10.84
C SER A 88 14.79 -15.96 -9.36
N ALA A 89 15.34 -14.77 -9.07
CA ALA A 89 15.62 -14.36 -7.71
C ALA A 89 14.33 -14.16 -6.88
N SER A 90 14.47 -14.31 -5.57
CA SER A 90 13.41 -13.98 -4.62
C SER A 90 13.91 -13.09 -3.48
N LEU A 91 13.02 -12.24 -2.96
CA LEU A 91 13.21 -11.47 -1.74
C LEU A 91 12.14 -11.88 -0.74
N THR A 92 12.55 -12.30 0.46
CA THR A 92 11.63 -12.63 1.55
C THR A 92 11.99 -11.82 2.77
N ASN A 93 11.06 -11.00 3.27
CA ASN A 93 11.26 -10.16 4.45
C ASN A 93 10.31 -10.57 5.57
N PHE A 94 10.84 -11.09 6.66
CA PHE A 94 10.14 -11.27 7.93
C PHE A 94 10.59 -10.29 9.02
N GLY A 95 11.68 -9.55 8.78
CA GLY A 95 12.23 -8.53 9.66
C GLY A 95 11.93 -7.12 9.16
N TYR A 96 12.97 -6.28 9.11
CA TYR A 96 12.88 -4.91 8.60
C TYR A 96 13.66 -4.71 7.30
N PHE A 97 13.02 -4.07 6.33
CA PHE A 97 13.62 -3.74 5.04
C PHE A 97 13.39 -2.26 4.71
N LYS A 98 14.45 -1.54 4.32
CA LYS A 98 14.35 -0.13 3.90
C LYS A 98 15.28 0.19 2.74
N MET A 99 14.71 0.54 1.58
CA MET A 99 15.42 1.03 0.39
C MET A 99 14.66 2.17 -0.28
N ALA A 100 15.34 3.13 -0.89
CA ALA A 100 14.69 4.19 -1.66
C ALA A 100 13.99 3.64 -2.91
N PHE A 101 14.60 2.63 -3.56
CA PHE A 101 14.04 1.98 -4.73
C PHE A 101 14.01 0.47 -4.58
N LEU A 102 12.88 -0.14 -4.93
CA LEU A 102 12.73 -1.58 -5.08
C LEU A 102 12.23 -1.90 -6.50
N GLY A 103 12.91 -2.80 -7.20
CA GLY A 103 12.45 -3.34 -8.48
C GLY A 103 12.28 -4.84 -8.40
N SER A 104 11.15 -5.37 -8.87
CA SER A 104 10.95 -6.81 -9.07
C SER A 104 10.58 -7.07 -10.53
N ALA A 105 11.40 -7.82 -11.25
CA ALA A 105 11.13 -8.16 -12.66
C ALA A 105 10.20 -9.37 -12.79
N VAL A 106 9.74 -9.63 -14.01
CA VAL A 106 8.98 -10.85 -14.35
C VAL A 106 9.79 -12.09 -13.96
N GLY A 107 9.11 -13.09 -13.38
CA GLY A 107 9.74 -14.34 -12.92
C GLY A 107 10.23 -14.31 -11.47
N THR A 108 10.19 -13.15 -10.82
CA THR A 108 10.63 -12.98 -9.44
C THR A 108 9.49 -13.11 -8.43
N THR A 109 9.85 -13.35 -7.17
CA THR A 109 8.89 -13.37 -6.07
C THR A 109 9.38 -12.50 -4.91
N VAL A 110 8.54 -11.59 -4.45
CA VAL A 110 8.77 -10.80 -3.24
C VAL A 110 7.73 -11.20 -2.19
N ILE A 111 8.17 -11.66 -1.02
CA ILE A 111 7.30 -12.01 0.11
C ILE A 111 7.61 -11.06 1.25
N ASN A 112 6.59 -10.37 1.75
CA ASN A 112 6.68 -9.55 2.95
C ASN A 112 5.78 -10.13 4.04
N GLY A 113 6.37 -10.63 5.12
CA GLY A 113 5.68 -10.92 6.38
C GLY A 113 6.09 -9.99 7.53
N GLY A 114 7.06 -9.11 7.29
CA GLY A 114 7.59 -8.16 8.27
C GLY A 114 7.17 -6.73 7.95
N THR A 115 8.14 -5.82 7.92
CA THR A 115 7.93 -4.42 7.58
C THR A 115 8.85 -4.01 6.43
N MET A 116 8.25 -3.47 5.36
CA MET A 116 8.98 -2.85 4.26
C MET A 116 8.72 -1.35 4.24
N ARG A 117 9.79 -0.58 4.18
CA ARG A 117 9.76 0.83 3.86
C ARG A 117 10.43 1.03 2.50
N CYS A 118 9.75 1.68 1.58
CA CYS A 118 10.37 2.11 0.35
C CYS A 118 10.04 3.57 0.10
N GLU A 119 11.04 4.43 -0.11
CA GLU A 119 10.83 5.87 0.04
C GLU A 119 10.43 6.57 -1.27
N THR A 120 10.97 6.12 -2.40
CA THR A 120 10.77 6.81 -3.69
C THR A 120 9.86 6.00 -4.60
N ALA A 121 10.28 4.80 -5.01
CA ALA A 121 9.50 4.05 -5.98
C ALA A 121 9.67 2.54 -5.85
N TRP A 122 8.57 1.83 -6.07
CA TRP A 122 8.59 0.41 -6.31
C TRP A 122 7.95 0.09 -7.66
N SER A 123 8.70 -0.56 -8.54
CA SER A 123 8.17 -1.20 -9.76
C SER A 123 8.13 -2.70 -9.60
N SER A 124 6.94 -3.29 -9.69
CA SER A 124 6.75 -4.73 -9.61
C SER A 124 6.12 -5.30 -10.88
N ALA A 125 6.92 -6.06 -11.62
CA ALA A 125 6.48 -6.93 -12.71
C ALA A 125 6.49 -8.43 -12.33
N GLY A 126 7.01 -8.77 -11.14
CA GLY A 126 6.97 -10.11 -10.57
C GLY A 126 5.71 -10.35 -9.72
N THR A 127 5.73 -11.40 -8.91
CA THR A 127 4.69 -11.67 -7.91
C THR A 127 5.10 -11.11 -6.56
N VAL A 128 4.25 -10.29 -5.95
CA VAL A 128 4.43 -9.76 -4.60
C VAL A 128 3.32 -10.30 -3.71
N VAL A 129 3.69 -10.83 -2.55
CA VAL A 129 2.75 -11.23 -1.49
C VAL A 129 3.13 -10.52 -0.21
N SER A 130 2.33 -9.54 0.19
CA SER A 130 2.52 -8.78 1.42
C SER A 130 1.46 -9.12 2.45
N ASN A 131 1.85 -9.96 3.41
CA ASN A 131 1.11 -10.21 4.65
C ASN A 131 1.61 -9.32 5.82
N GLY A 132 2.67 -8.54 5.57
CA GLY A 132 3.18 -7.51 6.47
C GLY A 132 2.92 -6.10 5.93
N SER A 133 3.32 -5.10 6.69
CA SER A 133 3.04 -3.70 6.36
C SER A 133 4.08 -3.14 5.37
N VAL A 134 3.60 -2.33 4.42
CA VAL A 134 4.41 -1.57 3.45
C VAL A 134 4.05 -0.09 3.58
N TYR A 135 5.05 0.77 3.79
CA TYR A 135 4.83 2.21 3.92
C TYR A 135 5.95 3.06 3.35
N GLY A 136 5.66 4.36 3.25
CA GLY A 136 6.61 5.38 2.83
C GLY A 136 6.78 5.51 1.33
N LEU A 137 6.08 4.71 0.52
CA LEU A 137 6.16 4.75 -0.93
C LEU A 137 5.63 6.09 -1.43
N ASP A 138 6.42 6.81 -2.21
CA ASP A 138 5.89 7.90 -3.01
C ASP A 138 5.16 7.34 -4.23
N SER A 139 5.79 6.46 -5.01
CA SER A 139 5.18 5.83 -6.19
C SER A 139 5.23 4.30 -6.16
N LEU A 140 4.12 3.66 -6.55
CA LEU A 140 4.01 2.22 -6.73
C LEU A 140 3.47 1.89 -8.12
N LEU A 141 4.25 1.16 -8.90
CA LEU A 141 3.91 0.68 -10.22
C LEU A 141 3.74 -0.84 -10.18
N ILE A 142 2.55 -1.31 -10.52
CA ILE A 142 2.17 -2.73 -10.49
C ILE A 142 1.94 -3.19 -11.94
N GLY A 143 2.92 -3.89 -12.50
CA GLY A 143 2.84 -4.56 -13.80
C GLY A 143 2.79 -6.10 -13.72
N GLY A 144 2.84 -6.66 -12.50
CA GLY A 144 2.62 -8.07 -12.20
C GLY A 144 1.56 -8.23 -11.11
N GLY A 145 1.50 -9.40 -10.46
CA GLY A 145 0.57 -9.63 -9.36
C GLY A 145 1.07 -9.06 -8.03
N PHE A 146 0.28 -8.23 -7.37
CA PHE A 146 0.55 -7.66 -6.05
C PHE A 146 -0.60 -7.99 -5.09
N ILE A 147 -0.34 -8.86 -4.13
CA ILE A 147 -1.30 -9.25 -3.10
C ILE A 147 -0.98 -8.50 -1.81
N ALA A 148 -1.85 -7.56 -1.40
CA ALA A 148 -1.75 -6.82 -0.15
C ALA A 148 -2.81 -7.33 0.85
N ASN A 149 -2.38 -8.00 1.91
CA ASN A 149 -3.27 -8.57 2.94
C ASN A 149 -3.16 -7.87 4.31
N ASP A 150 -2.34 -6.81 4.41
CA ASP A 150 -2.22 -5.96 5.59
C ASP A 150 -2.28 -4.49 5.13
N THR A 151 -1.35 -3.64 5.58
CA THR A 151 -1.32 -2.23 5.24
C THR A 151 -0.41 -1.99 4.03
N LEU A 152 -0.93 -1.31 3.03
CA LEU A 152 -0.16 -0.76 1.91
C LEU A 152 -0.41 0.74 1.83
N GLN A 153 0.65 1.52 2.07
CA GLN A 153 0.62 2.97 1.92
C GLN A 153 1.56 3.39 0.78
N ALA A 154 1.01 4.15 -0.16
CA ALA A 154 1.76 4.78 -1.25
C ALA A 154 1.20 6.18 -1.55
N GLY A 155 1.97 7.06 -2.16
CA GLY A 155 1.45 8.30 -2.74
C GLY A 155 0.61 7.96 -3.97
N GLN A 156 1.28 7.61 -5.06
CA GLN A 156 0.64 7.28 -6.33
C GLN A 156 0.69 5.79 -6.60
N VAL A 157 -0.46 5.20 -6.95
CA VAL A 157 -0.54 3.80 -7.35
C VAL A 157 -0.99 3.68 -8.79
N TYR A 158 -0.21 2.96 -9.59
CA TYR A 158 -0.48 2.68 -10.98
C TYR A 158 -0.54 1.17 -11.20
N VAL A 159 -1.74 0.63 -11.40
CA VAL A 159 -1.92 -0.76 -11.86
C VAL A 159 -1.90 -0.75 -13.38
N LEU A 160 -0.79 -1.19 -13.96
CA LEU A 160 -0.58 -1.20 -15.41
C LEU A 160 -1.42 -2.27 -16.11
N PRO A 161 -1.60 -2.18 -17.44
CA PRO A 161 -2.20 -3.27 -18.21
C PRO A 161 -1.47 -4.60 -17.97
N GLY A 162 -2.21 -5.63 -17.56
CA GLY A 162 -1.67 -6.94 -17.19
C GLY A 162 -1.12 -7.06 -15.76
N GLY A 163 -1.07 -5.95 -15.02
CA GLY A 163 -0.84 -5.96 -13.57
C GLY A 163 -2.13 -6.23 -12.80
N GLU A 164 -1.99 -6.78 -11.60
CA GLU A 164 -3.11 -7.08 -10.70
C GLU A 164 -2.80 -6.59 -9.29
N LEU A 165 -3.70 -5.81 -8.68
CA LEU A 165 -3.67 -5.52 -7.25
C LEU A 165 -4.84 -6.23 -6.56
N SER A 166 -4.53 -7.19 -5.69
CA SER A 166 -5.56 -7.90 -4.93
C SER A 166 -5.29 -7.96 -3.43
N GLY A 167 -6.29 -8.30 -2.63
CA GLY A 167 -6.14 -8.33 -1.18
C GLY A 167 -7.37 -8.78 -0.42
N ILE A 168 -7.14 -9.38 0.75
CA ILE A 168 -8.20 -9.79 1.69
C ILE A 168 -8.11 -8.97 2.97
N SER A 169 -9.13 -8.15 3.20
CA SER A 169 -9.27 -7.21 4.30
C SER A 169 -8.05 -6.29 4.53
N PRO A 170 -7.44 -5.72 3.47
CA PRO A 170 -6.32 -4.81 3.64
C PRO A 170 -6.73 -3.44 4.18
N VAL A 171 -5.72 -2.66 4.57
CA VAL A 171 -5.82 -1.21 4.73
C VAL A 171 -4.96 -0.56 3.65
N LEU A 172 -5.61 -0.03 2.61
CA LEU A 172 -4.97 0.62 1.47
C LEU A 172 -5.07 2.14 1.62
N LEU A 173 -3.92 2.82 1.63
CA LEU A 173 -3.84 4.27 1.85
C LEU A 173 -3.05 4.92 0.72
N PHE A 174 -3.75 5.58 -0.20
CA PHE A 174 -3.20 6.20 -1.39
C PHE A 174 -3.46 7.71 -1.42
N ASN A 175 -2.61 8.48 -2.10
CA ASN A 175 -2.98 9.82 -2.55
C ASN A 175 -3.81 9.72 -3.83
N ASP A 176 -3.25 9.08 -4.85
CA ASP A 176 -3.85 8.91 -6.18
C ASP A 176 -3.90 7.42 -6.57
N LEU A 177 -4.93 7.04 -7.34
CA LEU A 177 -5.04 5.70 -7.90
C LEU A 177 -5.38 5.72 -9.40
N LEU A 178 -4.58 5.03 -10.20
CA LEU A 178 -4.89 4.68 -11.58
C LEU A 178 -4.93 3.17 -11.74
N VAL A 179 -6.07 2.64 -12.18
CA VAL A 179 -6.26 1.22 -12.51
C VAL A 179 -6.39 1.07 -14.02
N GLN A 180 -5.39 0.49 -14.69
CA GLN A 180 -5.45 0.11 -16.11
C GLN A 180 -5.45 -1.41 -16.33
N GLY A 181 -4.93 -2.16 -15.35
CA GLY A 181 -5.07 -3.61 -15.25
C GLY A 181 -6.24 -4.00 -14.35
N ASP A 182 -6.02 -4.96 -13.47
CA ASP A 182 -7.06 -5.53 -12.63
C ASP A 182 -6.86 -5.13 -11.16
N MET A 183 -7.93 -4.76 -10.48
CA MET A 183 -7.90 -4.54 -9.04
C MET A 183 -9.07 -5.26 -8.37
N GLU A 184 -8.80 -6.19 -7.46
CA GLU A 184 -9.83 -6.95 -6.74
C GLU A 184 -9.57 -7.00 -5.24
N ILE A 185 -10.40 -6.29 -4.47
CA ILE A 185 -10.28 -6.19 -3.01
C ILE A 185 -11.50 -6.81 -2.33
N PHE A 186 -11.26 -7.66 -1.33
CA PHE A 186 -12.29 -8.31 -0.53
C PHE A 186 -12.27 -7.82 0.91
N GLY A 187 -13.28 -7.03 1.31
CA GLY A 187 -13.32 -6.43 2.65
C GLY A 187 -12.27 -5.33 2.85
N GLY A 188 -12.12 -4.88 4.10
CA GLY A 188 -11.09 -3.90 4.45
C GLY A 188 -11.47 -2.45 4.11
N GLU A 189 -10.44 -1.60 4.06
CA GLU A 189 -10.55 -0.16 3.82
C GLU A 189 -9.65 0.25 2.65
N LEU A 190 -10.19 1.02 1.71
CA LEU A 190 -9.45 1.73 0.68
C LEU A 190 -9.68 3.23 0.87
N ARG A 191 -8.62 3.97 1.14
CA ARG A 191 -8.66 5.42 1.26
C ARG A 191 -7.73 6.05 0.24
N ILE A 192 -8.30 6.94 -0.56
CA ILE A 192 -7.64 7.73 -1.59
C ILE A 192 -7.85 9.20 -1.20
N VAL A 193 -6.76 9.93 -1.04
CA VAL A 193 -6.83 11.31 -0.54
C VAL A 193 -7.33 12.28 -1.61
N ASP A 194 -7.01 12.01 -2.87
CA ASP A 194 -7.30 12.88 -4.00
C ASP A 194 -8.18 12.10 -5.00
N ASP A 195 -7.70 11.92 -6.23
CA ASP A 195 -8.45 11.33 -7.34
C ASP A 195 -8.23 9.82 -7.52
N ALA A 196 -9.24 9.17 -8.09
CA ALA A 196 -9.11 7.81 -8.60
C ALA A 196 -9.70 7.66 -10.01
N LEU A 197 -8.99 6.92 -10.85
CA LEU A 197 -9.40 6.64 -12.22
C LEU A 197 -9.32 5.14 -12.51
N ASN A 198 -10.46 4.56 -12.90
CA ASN A 198 -10.55 3.20 -13.41
C ASN A 198 -10.64 3.19 -14.94
N LEU A 199 -9.62 2.66 -15.58
CA LEU A 199 -9.52 2.32 -17.01
C LEU A 199 -9.54 0.80 -17.26
N GLY A 200 -9.45 -0.03 -16.21
CA GLY A 200 -9.37 -1.49 -16.24
C GLY A 200 -10.57 -2.17 -15.58
N ASP A 201 -10.37 -3.37 -15.02
CA ASP A 201 -11.41 -4.08 -14.28
C ASP A 201 -11.24 -3.84 -12.77
N LEU A 202 -12.24 -3.22 -12.14
CA LEU A 202 -12.23 -2.88 -10.71
C LEU A 202 -13.33 -3.63 -9.95
N ALA A 203 -12.94 -4.46 -8.98
CA ALA A 203 -13.85 -5.22 -8.14
C ALA A 203 -13.65 -4.89 -6.65
N LEU A 204 -14.63 -4.19 -6.07
CA LEU A 204 -14.64 -3.77 -4.67
C LEU A 204 -15.70 -4.56 -3.90
N ASN A 205 -15.30 -5.74 -3.43
CA ASN A 205 -16.14 -6.73 -2.79
C ASN A 205 -16.28 -6.46 -1.29
N ASN A 206 -17.36 -5.82 -0.87
CA ASN A 206 -17.65 -5.48 0.53
C ASN A 206 -16.56 -4.60 1.20
N VAL A 207 -15.99 -3.68 0.43
CA VAL A 207 -14.94 -2.74 0.87
C VAL A 207 -15.55 -1.42 1.34
N THR A 208 -14.99 -0.81 2.38
CA THR A 208 -15.26 0.61 2.68
C THR A 208 -14.26 1.47 1.92
N VAL A 209 -14.76 2.30 1.01
CA VAL A 209 -13.96 3.12 0.10
C VAL A 209 -14.23 4.59 0.37
N LEU A 210 -13.15 5.35 0.51
CA LEU A 210 -13.16 6.79 0.69
C LEU A 210 -12.28 7.41 -0.38
N ILE A 211 -12.85 8.25 -1.24
CA ILE A 211 -12.13 9.02 -2.26
C ILE A 211 -12.32 10.49 -1.93
N GLY A 212 -11.24 11.24 -1.79
CA GLY A 212 -11.28 12.61 -1.29
C GLY A 212 -11.78 13.63 -2.30
N ASP A 213 -11.55 13.40 -3.59
CA ASP A 213 -12.01 14.28 -4.68
C ASP A 213 -12.83 13.49 -5.72
N ASP A 214 -12.35 13.35 -6.96
CA ASP A 214 -13.11 12.78 -8.06
C ASP A 214 -12.87 11.27 -8.26
N PHE A 215 -13.91 10.58 -8.72
CA PHE A 215 -13.80 9.20 -9.20
C PHE A 215 -14.31 9.05 -10.63
N GLY A 216 -13.41 8.64 -11.53
CA GLY A 216 -13.72 8.29 -12.90
C GLY A 216 -13.79 6.78 -13.10
N ASN A 217 -14.91 6.27 -13.59
CA ASN A 217 -15.05 4.91 -14.10
C ASN A 217 -15.25 4.91 -15.61
N LEU A 218 -14.21 4.50 -16.34
CA LEU A 218 -14.20 4.45 -17.81
C LEU A 218 -14.26 3.01 -18.35
N ASN A 219 -14.30 2.01 -17.46
CA ASN A 219 -14.42 0.60 -17.82
C ASN A 219 -15.31 -0.16 -16.82
N ASN A 220 -15.08 -1.45 -16.55
CA ASN A 220 -15.95 -2.26 -15.70
C ASN A 220 -15.63 -2.05 -14.23
N MET A 221 -16.68 -1.88 -13.43
CA MET A 221 -16.62 -1.83 -11.98
C MET A 221 -17.71 -2.69 -11.36
N THR A 222 -17.35 -3.48 -10.35
CA THR A 222 -18.29 -4.10 -9.41
C THR A 222 -18.07 -3.54 -8.00
N GLN A 223 -19.17 -3.21 -7.32
CA GLN A 223 -19.11 -2.57 -6.00
C GLN A 223 -20.23 -3.11 -5.10
N SER A 224 -19.88 -3.61 -3.91
CA SER A 224 -20.88 -4.18 -2.97
C SER A 224 -20.80 -3.64 -1.53
N GLY A 225 -19.78 -2.84 -1.21
CA GLY A 225 -19.63 -2.20 0.10
C GLY A 225 -20.14 -0.76 0.14
N THR A 226 -19.35 0.13 0.72
CA THR A 226 -19.61 1.58 0.75
C THR A 226 -18.55 2.30 -0.07
N LEU A 227 -18.97 3.20 -0.95
CA LEU A 227 -18.10 4.06 -1.74
C LEU A 227 -18.52 5.51 -1.54
N ASN A 228 -17.72 6.26 -0.80
CA ASN A 228 -17.95 7.68 -0.60
C ASN A 228 -16.91 8.47 -1.40
N ILE A 229 -17.40 9.28 -2.32
CA ILE A 229 -16.62 10.14 -3.21
C ILE A 229 -16.85 11.57 -2.74
N GLY A 230 -15.75 12.31 -2.51
CA GLY A 230 -15.80 13.66 -1.97
C GLY A 230 -16.39 14.68 -2.93
N ASN A 231 -16.28 14.42 -4.24
CA ASN A 231 -16.73 15.31 -5.28
C ASN A 231 -17.45 14.55 -6.41
N ASN A 232 -16.91 14.48 -7.63
CA ASN A 232 -17.63 14.01 -8.81
C ASN A 232 -17.50 12.50 -9.02
N LEU A 233 -18.63 11.85 -9.34
CA LEU A 233 -18.67 10.52 -9.93
C LEU A 233 -18.89 10.61 -11.43
N TYR A 234 -17.89 10.22 -12.22
CA TYR A 234 -17.96 10.15 -13.68
C TYR A 234 -17.96 8.70 -14.18
N ASN A 235 -19.10 8.20 -14.67
CA ASN A 235 -19.24 6.87 -15.28
C ASN A 235 -19.50 6.98 -16.78
N ALA A 236 -18.46 7.19 -17.57
CA ALA A 236 -18.56 7.33 -19.03
C ALA A 236 -17.18 7.20 -19.68
N ASP A 237 -17.15 7.09 -21.00
CA ASP A 237 -15.93 7.15 -21.81
C ASP A 237 -15.98 8.38 -22.71
N THR A 238 -14.95 9.23 -22.63
CA THR A 238 -14.83 10.44 -23.46
C THR A 238 -14.40 10.14 -24.89
N THR A 239 -13.89 8.94 -25.16
CA THR A 239 -13.44 8.52 -26.50
C THR A 239 -14.54 7.85 -27.33
N GLY A 240 -15.62 7.39 -26.66
CA GLY A 240 -16.72 6.65 -27.28
C GLY A 240 -16.35 5.25 -27.78
N LEU A 241 -15.21 4.71 -27.34
CA LEU A 241 -14.71 3.40 -27.72
C LEU A 241 -15.22 2.30 -26.78
N LEU A 242 -15.51 2.66 -25.54
CA LEU A 242 -15.99 1.78 -24.49
C LEU A 242 -17.36 2.24 -23.99
N THR A 243 -18.09 1.32 -23.37
CA THR A 243 -19.29 1.62 -22.60
C THR A 243 -19.04 1.11 -21.19
N PRO A 244 -18.57 1.97 -20.25
CA PRO A 244 -18.28 1.54 -18.90
C PRO A 244 -19.52 0.92 -18.26
N VAL A 245 -19.30 -0.13 -17.46
CA VAL A 245 -20.35 -0.79 -16.70
C VAL A 245 -20.03 -0.65 -15.23
N LEU A 246 -20.94 -0.04 -14.47
CA LEU A 246 -20.88 -0.01 -13.02
C LEU A 246 -22.03 -0.86 -12.47
N ASN A 247 -21.69 -2.02 -11.92
CA ASN A 247 -22.63 -2.92 -11.27
C ASN A 247 -22.50 -2.78 -9.75
N THR A 248 -23.48 -2.12 -9.13
CA THR A 248 -23.48 -1.88 -7.68
C THR A 248 -24.58 -2.66 -6.97
N THR A 249 -24.21 -3.25 -5.84
CA THR A 249 -25.10 -3.84 -4.84
C THR A 249 -24.97 -3.15 -3.48
N GLY A 250 -24.07 -2.15 -3.40
CA GLY A 250 -23.71 -1.44 -2.20
C GLY A 250 -24.31 -0.03 -2.12
N PHE A 251 -23.66 0.84 -1.37
CA PHE A 251 -24.00 2.26 -1.24
C PHE A 251 -22.91 3.13 -1.86
N ILE A 252 -23.31 4.08 -2.70
CA ILE A 252 -22.44 5.07 -3.34
C ILE A 252 -22.93 6.47 -2.98
N SER A 253 -22.04 7.34 -2.51
CA SER A 253 -22.33 8.78 -2.33
C SER A 253 -21.33 9.65 -3.06
N CYS A 254 -21.80 10.73 -3.68
CA CYS A 254 -20.99 11.68 -4.44
C CYS A 254 -21.70 13.04 -4.48
N VAL A 255 -20.97 14.13 -4.70
CA VAL A 255 -21.56 15.47 -4.84
C VAL A 255 -22.32 15.56 -6.15
N ASP A 256 -21.62 15.39 -7.27
CA ASP A 256 -22.19 15.37 -8.61
C ASP A 256 -22.03 13.98 -9.24
N TRP A 257 -22.99 13.63 -10.07
CA TRP A 257 -23.03 12.35 -10.76
C TRP A 257 -23.29 12.54 -12.25
N TYR A 258 -22.38 11.99 -13.06
CA TYR A 258 -22.53 11.88 -14.50
C TYR A 258 -22.47 10.43 -14.94
N ASN A 259 -23.52 9.96 -15.63
CA ASN A 259 -23.55 8.65 -16.27
C ASN A 259 -23.73 8.77 -17.78
N GLY A 260 -22.74 8.31 -18.53
CA GLY A 260 -22.84 8.03 -19.97
C GLY A 260 -22.66 6.55 -20.32
N GLY A 261 -22.34 5.70 -19.34
CA GLY A 261 -22.23 4.25 -19.50
C GLY A 261 -23.50 3.50 -19.08
N THR A 262 -23.30 2.28 -18.57
CA THR A 262 -24.35 1.45 -17.98
C THR A 262 -24.17 1.40 -16.47
N ILE A 263 -25.24 1.67 -15.74
CA ILE A 263 -25.36 1.42 -14.31
C ILE A 263 -26.42 0.34 -14.09
N MET A 264 -26.10 -0.65 -13.28
CA MET A 264 -26.99 -1.76 -12.97
C MET A 264 -26.79 -2.30 -11.57
N GLY A 265 -27.67 -3.22 -11.17
CA GLY A 265 -27.61 -3.91 -9.88
C GLY A 265 -28.78 -3.53 -8.98
N ASN A 266 -28.56 -3.58 -7.67
CA ASN A 266 -29.57 -3.31 -6.64
C ASN A 266 -29.05 -2.42 -5.50
N GLY A 267 -27.94 -1.71 -5.74
CA GLY A 267 -27.38 -0.75 -4.82
C GLY A 267 -28.14 0.57 -4.74
N ARG A 268 -27.61 1.50 -3.95
CA ARG A 268 -28.17 2.84 -3.76
C ARG A 268 -27.13 3.91 -4.10
N PHE A 269 -27.57 4.95 -4.80
CA PHE A 269 -26.81 6.19 -4.99
C PHE A 269 -27.40 7.30 -4.14
N CYS A 270 -26.53 8.16 -3.61
CA CYS A 270 -26.88 9.38 -2.91
C CYS A 270 -26.09 10.54 -3.54
N VAL A 271 -26.79 11.45 -4.21
CA VAL A 271 -26.18 12.53 -4.99
C VAL A 271 -26.62 13.88 -4.45
N GLN A 272 -25.68 14.79 -4.22
CA GLN A 272 -25.93 16.02 -3.47
C GLN A 272 -26.48 17.16 -4.31
N ASP A 273 -25.93 17.36 -5.51
CA ASP A 273 -26.14 18.60 -6.26
C ASP A 273 -26.56 18.38 -7.72
N SER A 274 -25.76 17.73 -8.56
CA SER A 274 -26.14 17.51 -9.96
C SER A 274 -26.24 16.03 -10.33
N THR A 275 -27.36 15.64 -10.96
CA THR A 275 -27.50 14.31 -11.58
C THR A 275 -27.71 14.40 -13.10
N VAL A 276 -26.80 13.79 -13.87
CA VAL A 276 -26.90 13.74 -15.34
C VAL A 276 -26.81 12.31 -15.84
N ASN A 277 -27.85 11.86 -16.54
CA ASN A 277 -27.88 10.58 -17.22
C ASN A 277 -28.00 10.75 -18.73
N THR A 278 -26.99 10.31 -19.47
CA THR A 278 -27.00 10.14 -20.93
C THR A 278 -26.92 8.65 -21.33
N GLY A 279 -26.57 7.77 -20.39
CA GLY A 279 -26.43 6.34 -20.58
C GLY A 279 -27.67 5.52 -20.19
N VAL A 280 -27.44 4.32 -19.65
CA VAL A 280 -28.50 3.40 -19.18
C VAL A 280 -28.40 3.23 -17.66
N VAL A 281 -29.53 3.36 -16.98
CA VAL A 281 -29.69 2.94 -15.57
C VAL A 281 -30.74 1.83 -15.53
N SER A 282 -30.36 0.67 -15.00
CA SER A 282 -31.12 -0.58 -15.07
C SER A 282 -31.15 -1.33 -13.73
N GLY A 283 -31.91 -2.42 -13.66
CA GLY A 283 -32.04 -3.26 -12.46
C GLY A 283 -32.98 -2.66 -11.41
N THR A 284 -32.62 -2.74 -10.13
CA THR A 284 -33.40 -2.22 -8.99
C THR A 284 -32.58 -1.22 -8.17
N VAL A 285 -31.77 -0.42 -8.86
CA VAL A 285 -31.00 0.65 -8.22
C VAL A 285 -31.95 1.67 -7.59
N ASP A 286 -31.60 2.17 -6.40
CA ASP A 286 -32.30 3.25 -5.72
C ASP A 286 -31.51 4.56 -5.87
N LEU A 287 -32.07 5.53 -6.60
CA LEU A 287 -31.43 6.81 -6.86
C LEU A 287 -31.95 7.89 -5.91
N CYS A 288 -31.06 8.43 -5.09
CA CYS A 288 -31.33 9.52 -4.17
C CYS A 288 -30.70 10.84 -4.60
N ASP A 289 -31.34 11.47 -5.58
CA ASP A 289 -31.06 12.85 -5.93
C ASP A 289 -31.64 13.81 -4.87
N GLN A 290 -30.80 14.68 -4.32
CA GLN A 290 -31.21 15.67 -3.31
C GLN A 290 -31.75 16.98 -3.90
N THR A 291 -31.59 17.18 -5.20
CA THR A 291 -31.87 18.44 -5.91
C THR A 291 -32.72 18.26 -7.17
N PRO A 292 -33.59 17.23 -7.28
CA PRO A 292 -34.15 16.82 -8.57
C PRO A 292 -34.93 17.95 -9.23
N ALA A 293 -34.62 18.22 -10.49
CA ALA A 293 -35.33 19.22 -11.30
C ALA A 293 -36.81 18.88 -11.59
N THR A 294 -37.28 17.68 -11.27
CA THR A 294 -38.66 17.23 -11.49
C THR A 294 -39.25 16.55 -10.26
N SER A 295 -40.58 16.53 -10.15
CA SER A 295 -41.30 15.83 -9.07
C SER A 295 -41.97 14.53 -9.53
N THR A 296 -41.72 14.11 -10.77
CA THR A 296 -42.27 12.88 -11.37
C THR A 296 -41.12 12.08 -11.99
N PRO A 297 -41.02 10.76 -11.74
CA PRO A 297 -39.92 9.95 -12.24
C PRO A 297 -39.66 10.09 -13.76
N PRO A 298 -38.38 10.06 -14.21
CA PRO A 298 -37.19 9.90 -13.37
C PRO A 298 -36.85 11.16 -12.56
N LEU A 299 -36.57 11.00 -11.26
CA LEU A 299 -36.14 12.09 -10.38
C LEU A 299 -34.63 12.30 -10.54
N ILE A 300 -34.26 12.88 -11.67
CA ILE A 300 -32.89 13.20 -12.13
C ILE A 300 -32.94 14.60 -12.73
N ASP A 301 -31.92 15.42 -12.54
CA ASP A 301 -31.89 16.80 -13.06
C ASP A 301 -31.91 16.85 -14.58
N LEU A 302 -31.05 16.05 -15.21
CA LEU A 302 -30.94 15.95 -16.66
C LEU A 302 -30.91 14.49 -17.09
N ASN A 303 -32.03 14.00 -17.62
CA ASN A 303 -32.10 12.67 -18.21
C ASN A 303 -32.28 12.73 -19.73
N PHE A 304 -31.20 12.45 -20.46
CA PHE A 304 -31.18 12.21 -21.91
C PHE A 304 -31.04 10.72 -22.25
N GLY A 305 -30.70 9.90 -21.26
CA GLY A 305 -30.54 8.45 -21.37
C GLY A 305 -31.80 7.65 -21.05
N THR A 306 -31.60 6.35 -20.83
CA THR A 306 -32.65 5.40 -20.46
C THR A 306 -32.60 5.12 -18.96
N VAL A 307 -33.77 5.16 -18.32
CA VAL A 307 -33.97 4.65 -16.96
C VAL A 307 -35.04 3.57 -17.02
N GLU A 308 -34.68 2.36 -16.64
CA GLU A 308 -35.61 1.22 -16.69
C GLU A 308 -36.64 1.24 -15.57
N ALA A 309 -37.77 0.56 -15.80
CA ALA A 309 -38.91 0.56 -14.89
C ALA A 309 -38.63 -0.03 -13.49
N GLY A 310 -37.54 -0.78 -13.31
CA GLY A 310 -37.15 -1.35 -12.02
C GLY A 310 -36.41 -0.37 -11.10
N VAL A 311 -35.92 0.76 -11.65
CA VAL A 311 -35.20 1.78 -10.88
C VAL A 311 -36.17 2.50 -9.95
N THR A 312 -35.74 2.68 -8.71
CA THR A 312 -36.51 3.38 -7.68
C THR A 312 -35.86 4.73 -7.35
N PHE A 313 -36.65 5.63 -6.78
CA PHE A 313 -36.20 6.95 -6.39
C PHE A 313 -36.64 7.23 -4.97
N CYS A 314 -35.74 7.75 -4.16
CA CYS A 314 -36.05 8.08 -2.78
C CYS A 314 -36.53 9.54 -2.64
N ALA A 315 -37.05 9.87 -1.47
CA ALA A 315 -37.47 11.24 -1.18
C ALA A 315 -36.26 12.16 -1.01
N VAL A 316 -36.38 13.41 -1.45
CA VAL A 316 -35.40 14.46 -1.12
C VAL A 316 -35.20 14.53 0.40
N GLY A 317 -33.95 14.63 0.83
CA GLY A 317 -33.53 14.63 2.23
C GLY A 317 -33.37 13.24 2.85
N SER A 318 -33.64 12.14 2.12
CA SER A 318 -33.57 10.79 2.69
C SER A 318 -32.17 10.18 2.70
N CYS A 319 -31.18 10.88 2.15
CA CYS A 319 -29.79 10.44 2.20
C CYS A 319 -28.88 11.62 2.57
N THR A 320 -27.80 11.33 3.30
CA THR A 320 -26.80 12.32 3.68
C THR A 320 -25.61 12.11 2.78
N VAL A 321 -25.32 13.13 1.96
CA VAL A 321 -24.09 13.20 1.17
C VAL A 321 -23.04 13.97 1.95
N GLY A 322 -21.80 13.70 1.60
CA GLY A 322 -20.63 14.24 2.24
C GLY A 322 -19.87 13.11 2.89
N LEU A 323 -18.56 13.16 2.72
CA LEU A 323 -17.69 12.52 3.68
C LEU A 323 -18.05 13.21 4.99
N GLN A 324 -18.69 12.49 5.91
CA GLN A 324 -18.51 12.90 7.31
C GLN A 324 -17.00 13.01 7.42
N GLU A 325 -16.49 14.21 7.74
CA GLU A 325 -15.15 14.35 8.27
C GLU A 325 -15.16 13.44 9.49
N THR A 326 -14.89 12.16 9.23
CA THR A 326 -14.67 11.18 10.23
C THR A 326 -13.34 11.70 10.71
N PRO A 327 -13.26 12.35 11.89
CA PRO A 327 -11.97 12.83 12.39
C PRO A 327 -11.06 11.64 12.22
N ALA A 328 -9.99 11.82 11.42
CA ALA A 328 -9.26 10.69 10.83
C ALA A 328 -9.13 9.62 11.91
N PRO A 329 -9.69 8.41 11.66
CA PRO A 329 -10.16 7.49 12.71
C PRO A 329 -9.18 7.55 13.85
N ASP A 330 -9.61 7.89 15.08
CA ASP A 330 -8.67 8.27 16.15
C ASP A 330 -7.45 7.34 16.12
N ARG A 331 -6.36 7.82 15.55
CA ARG A 331 -5.18 7.04 15.18
C ARG A 331 -4.00 7.70 15.85
N LEU A 332 -3.07 6.86 16.28
CA LEU A 332 -1.80 7.30 16.79
C LEU A 332 -0.93 7.70 15.59
N MET A 333 -0.67 8.99 15.44
CA MET A 333 0.26 9.50 14.42
C MET A 333 1.68 9.42 14.98
N LEU A 334 2.54 8.71 14.25
CA LEU A 334 3.95 8.52 14.59
C LEU A 334 4.79 9.20 13.52
N HIS A 335 5.55 10.21 13.91
CA HIS A 335 6.35 11.00 12.98
C HIS A 335 7.78 11.15 13.50
N TYR A 336 8.74 10.59 12.78
CA TYR A 336 10.16 10.77 13.11
C TYR A 336 10.58 12.20 12.80
N LEU A 337 11.01 12.94 13.82
CA LEU A 337 11.60 14.26 13.62
C LEU A 337 13.07 14.14 13.20
N ASN A 338 13.73 13.08 13.66
CA ASN A 338 15.09 12.67 13.31
C ASN A 338 15.31 11.24 13.87
N ALA A 339 16.50 10.68 13.67
CA ALA A 339 16.87 9.34 14.17
C ALA A 339 16.73 9.18 15.70
N ALA A 340 16.81 10.28 16.46
CA ALA A 340 16.75 10.26 17.92
C ALA A 340 15.37 10.61 18.51
N GLN A 341 14.42 11.06 17.70
CA GLN A 341 13.17 11.66 18.19
C GLN A 341 11.95 11.23 17.38
N LEU A 342 10.96 10.70 18.09
CA LEU A 342 9.66 10.32 17.54
C LEU A 342 8.56 11.20 18.14
N LEU A 343 7.89 11.98 17.30
CA LEU A 343 6.69 12.71 17.68
C LEU A 343 5.47 11.79 17.60
N VAL A 344 4.74 11.72 18.71
CA VAL A 344 3.51 10.93 18.84
C VAL A 344 2.34 11.87 19.06
N ARG A 345 1.34 11.80 18.19
CA ARG A 345 0.08 12.55 18.34
C ARG A 345 -1.10 11.59 18.29
N SER A 346 -2.22 12.01 18.86
CA SER A 346 -3.51 11.37 18.63
C SER A 346 -4.43 12.42 18.09
N ASN A 347 -5.17 12.07 17.04
CA ASN A 347 -6.35 12.86 16.66
C ASN A 347 -7.46 12.65 17.70
N GLY A 348 -8.38 13.62 17.78
CA GLY A 348 -9.59 13.58 18.60
C GLY A 348 -9.42 13.80 20.10
N GLN A 349 -8.40 13.24 20.75
CA GLN A 349 -8.19 13.33 22.21
C GLN A 349 -6.72 13.43 22.59
N PRO A 350 -6.35 14.23 23.62
CA PRO A 350 -4.99 14.28 24.11
C PRO A 350 -4.56 12.93 24.72
N LEU A 351 -3.28 12.61 24.56
CA LEU A 351 -2.68 11.41 25.13
C LEU A 351 -2.46 11.59 26.64
N ARG A 352 -3.01 10.65 27.43
CA ARG A 352 -2.84 10.61 28.89
C ARG A 352 -1.60 9.82 29.30
N ALA A 353 -1.31 8.73 28.61
CA ALA A 353 -0.16 7.87 28.89
C ALA A 353 0.35 7.21 27.61
N ILE A 354 1.66 6.94 27.56
CA ILE A 354 2.30 6.19 26.49
C ILE A 354 3.28 5.20 27.10
N ARG A 355 3.33 3.98 26.54
CA ARG A 355 4.32 2.94 26.87
C ARG A 355 4.71 2.18 25.62
N ALA A 356 5.93 1.69 25.55
CA ALA A 356 6.38 0.84 24.45
C ALA A 356 6.63 -0.59 24.92
N LEU A 357 6.37 -1.56 24.05
CA LEU A 357 6.80 -2.94 24.18
C LEU A 357 7.89 -3.20 23.14
N ASP A 358 8.95 -3.92 23.52
CA ASP A 358 9.91 -4.47 22.55
C ASP A 358 9.30 -5.69 21.82
N ALA A 359 10.03 -6.22 20.83
CA ALA A 359 9.58 -7.38 20.04
C ALA A 359 9.32 -8.65 20.87
N SER A 360 9.85 -8.73 22.11
CA SER A 360 9.56 -9.85 23.02
C SER A 360 8.29 -9.63 23.86
N GLY A 361 7.62 -8.48 23.70
CA GLY A 361 6.45 -8.08 24.48
C GLY A 361 6.79 -7.45 25.83
N ARG A 362 8.07 -7.20 26.13
CA ARG A 362 8.50 -6.59 27.39
C ARG A 362 8.36 -5.07 27.32
N THR A 363 7.84 -4.46 28.38
CA THR A 363 7.72 -3.00 28.46
C THR A 363 9.10 -2.34 28.56
N VAL A 364 9.31 -1.32 27.74
CA VAL A 364 10.53 -0.52 27.70
C VAL A 364 10.25 0.89 28.23
N ALA A 365 11.18 1.40 29.04
CA ALA A 365 11.08 2.74 29.58
C ALA A 365 11.25 3.77 28.47
N LEU A 366 10.29 4.69 28.36
CA LEU A 366 10.32 5.80 27.41
C LEU A 366 10.70 7.08 28.13
N ARG A 367 11.58 7.88 27.51
CA ARG A 367 11.82 9.26 27.90
C ARG A 367 10.95 10.16 27.03
N THR A 368 10.07 10.94 27.64
CA THR A 368 9.06 11.68 26.89
C THR A 368 9.01 13.14 27.32
N ASN A 369 8.79 14.03 26.35
CA ASN A 369 8.50 15.44 26.59
C ASN A 369 7.11 15.76 26.03
N ALA A 370 6.26 16.37 26.85
CA ALA A 370 4.99 16.89 26.37
C ALA A 370 5.23 18.07 25.41
N LEU A 371 4.49 18.10 24.30
CA LEU A 371 4.47 19.18 23.32
C LEU A 371 3.03 19.64 23.09
N ASN A 372 2.84 20.85 22.55
CA ASN A 372 1.52 21.28 22.09
C ASN A 372 1.02 20.32 21.00
N GLY A 373 0.00 19.53 21.33
CA GLY A 373 -0.64 18.57 20.42
C GLY A 373 0.04 17.20 20.33
N GLY A 374 0.95 16.83 21.24
CA GLY A 374 1.58 15.50 21.21
C GLY A 374 2.59 15.23 22.32
N ASN A 375 3.27 14.08 22.22
CA ASN A 375 4.42 13.71 23.06
C ASN A 375 5.60 13.41 22.16
N MET A 376 6.77 13.98 22.47
CA MET A 376 8.04 13.58 21.86
C MET A 376 8.61 12.42 22.66
N ILE A 377 8.89 11.31 22.03
CA ILE A 377 9.66 10.20 22.58
C ILE A 377 11.12 10.37 22.14
N HIS A 378 12.04 10.36 23.11
CA HIS A 378 13.48 10.30 22.83
C HIS A 378 13.88 8.84 22.66
N LEU A 379 14.36 8.51 21.48
CA LEU A 379 14.82 7.18 21.09
C LEU A 379 16.28 6.93 21.51
N ASP A 380 17.00 7.98 21.93
CA ASP A 380 18.36 7.88 22.45
C ASP A 380 18.44 6.86 23.59
N GLY A 381 19.36 5.91 23.46
CA GLY A 381 19.57 4.86 24.46
C GLY A 381 18.60 3.68 24.37
N MET A 382 17.59 3.72 23.50
CA MET A 382 16.85 2.53 23.12
C MET A 382 17.73 1.63 22.25
N ALA A 383 17.52 0.31 22.32
CA ALA A 383 18.18 -0.64 21.44
C ALA A 383 17.55 -0.58 20.05
N ALA A 384 18.32 -0.91 19.01
CA ALA A 384 17.75 -1.04 17.68
C ALA A 384 16.69 -2.15 17.66
N GLY A 385 15.63 -1.96 16.89
CA GLY A 385 14.56 -2.94 16.75
C GLY A 385 13.15 -2.36 16.67
N VAL A 386 12.18 -3.27 16.58
CA VAL A 386 10.75 -2.95 16.43
C VAL A 386 10.08 -2.86 17.81
N TYR A 387 9.27 -1.83 17.98
CA TYR A 387 8.53 -1.54 19.18
C TYR A 387 7.04 -1.35 18.89
N VAL A 388 6.20 -1.86 19.78
CA VAL A 388 4.75 -1.55 19.80
C VAL A 388 4.51 -0.45 20.80
N LEU A 389 4.08 0.72 20.33
CA LEU A 389 3.63 1.81 21.17
C LEU A 389 2.17 1.58 21.54
N ILE A 390 1.87 1.63 22.84
CA ILE A 390 0.53 1.62 23.40
C ILE A 390 0.28 2.98 24.01
N ALA A 391 -0.75 3.66 23.53
CA ALA A 391 -1.13 4.97 24.01
C ALA A 391 -2.54 4.92 24.62
N THR A 392 -2.69 5.49 25.80
CA THR A 392 -3.98 5.69 26.48
C THR A 392 -4.37 7.14 26.33
N ARG A 393 -5.60 7.39 25.88
CA ARG A 393 -6.16 8.74 25.70
C ARG A 393 -6.78 9.26 27.00
N ALA A 394 -7.13 10.55 27.01
CA ALA A 394 -7.77 11.20 28.15
C ALA A 394 -9.11 10.56 28.56
N ASP A 395 -9.87 10.03 27.61
CA ASP A 395 -11.13 9.30 27.82
C ASP A 395 -10.93 7.85 28.33
N GLY A 396 -9.69 7.38 28.42
CA GLY A 396 -9.34 6.03 28.86
C GLY A 396 -9.29 4.99 27.73
N SER A 397 -9.64 5.34 26.50
CA SER A 397 -9.48 4.45 25.34
C SER A 397 -8.00 4.20 25.02
N MET A 398 -7.72 3.05 24.39
CA MET A 398 -6.37 2.66 23.99
C MET A 398 -6.23 2.66 22.48
N THR A 399 -5.05 3.07 22.01
CA THR A 399 -4.63 2.96 20.61
C THR A 399 -3.21 2.44 20.55
N PHE A 400 -2.87 1.86 19.40
CA PHE A 400 -1.62 1.16 19.18
C PHE A 400 -0.94 1.77 17.96
N GLY A 401 0.39 1.84 18.02
CA GLY A 401 1.22 2.16 16.87
C GLY A 401 2.46 1.30 16.90
N ARG A 402 3.19 1.25 15.80
CA ARG A 402 4.48 0.57 15.70
C ARG A 402 5.53 1.58 15.30
N PHE A 403 6.67 1.52 15.97
CA PHE A 403 7.83 2.34 15.63
C PHE A 403 9.10 1.52 15.78
N ILE A 404 10.12 1.96 15.10
CA ILE A 404 11.44 1.35 15.01
C ILE A 404 12.46 2.33 15.58
N VAL A 405 13.48 1.79 16.27
CA VAL A 405 14.67 2.55 16.61
C VAL A 405 15.77 2.08 15.68
N GLU A 406 16.29 3.00 14.86
CA GLU A 406 17.44 2.79 13.97
C GLU A 406 18.68 3.38 14.67
N ARG A 407 19.84 2.73 14.55
CA ARG A 407 21.12 3.28 15.05
C ARG A 407 22.14 3.35 13.95
#